data_AF-A0A821UQN5-F1
#
_entry.id   AF-A0A821UQN5-F1
#
_cell.length_a   1.000
_cell.length_b   1.000
_cell.length_c   1.000
_cell.angle_alpha   90.00
_cell.angle_beta   90.00
_cell.angle_gamma   90.00
#
_symmetry.space_group_name_H-M   'P 1'
#
loop_
_entity.id
_entity.type
_entity.pdbx_description
1 polymer ?
#
loop_
_entity_poly.entity_id
_entity_poly.type
_entity_poly.pdbx_seq_one_letter_code
_entity_poly.pdbx_strand_id
1 'polypeptide(L)'
;MALTYGNIEKKDKPFYIRLHSSCVTSETLRGSDCDCVQQLEGAIKIISERKHGILLYLLQEGRGAGYVVKARDRMLVQASCDKISTFEAYDIMGLKKDHRHYENIPQICDMLGIDNAQFILVTNNPDEVQAMKDLKLQIIRTEKLEFESSPFNVAYLSSKLASGHLLRSTSHSTLRGKLAPEPVPLFKPYVVRDAQRFIHCASYYLSMKPINDEILLTDQQFHDIFKYRPIDYYINMPSPCIIRYQSLRNNRFLIKIDSNNLRKHEEHCQNDPVCELLTTPYWFKVD
;
A
#
# COMPACT_ATOMS: atom_id res chain seq x y z
N MET A 1 -10.93 5.40 -15.62
CA MET A 1 -10.39 6.75 -15.94
C MET A 1 -9.10 6.57 -16.73
N ALA A 2 -8.82 7.45 -17.68
CA ALA A 2 -7.58 7.47 -18.45
C ALA A 2 -6.86 8.80 -18.23
N LEU A 3 -5.57 8.75 -17.87
CA LEU A 3 -4.70 9.92 -17.69
C LEU A 3 -3.58 9.85 -18.71
N THR A 4 -3.62 10.71 -19.72
CA THR A 4 -2.61 10.77 -20.78
C THR A 4 -1.60 11.87 -20.53
N TYR A 5 -0.35 11.66 -20.91
CA TYR A 5 0.69 12.69 -20.87
C TYR A 5 1.52 12.69 -22.15
N GLY A 6 1.72 13.89 -22.72
CA GLY A 6 2.31 14.07 -24.04
C GLY A 6 1.29 14.10 -25.18
N ASN A 7 1.79 14.16 -26.42
CA ASN A 7 0.95 14.07 -27.61
C ASN A 7 0.68 12.58 -27.92
N ILE A 8 -0.59 12.17 -27.83
CA ILE A 8 -1.03 10.77 -28.02
C ILE A 8 -1.28 10.40 -29.48
N GLU A 9 -1.39 11.39 -30.39
CA GLU A 9 -1.56 11.18 -31.82
C GLU A 9 -0.25 10.81 -32.51
N LYS A 10 0.88 11.17 -31.90
CA LYS A 10 2.21 10.81 -32.40
C LYS A 10 2.49 9.32 -32.17
N LYS A 11 2.50 8.55 -33.26
CA LYS A 11 2.75 7.09 -33.25
C LYS A 11 4.20 6.72 -33.63
N ASP A 12 5.10 7.70 -33.67
CA ASP A 12 6.50 7.55 -34.08
C ASP A 12 7.39 6.94 -32.99
N LYS A 13 6.88 6.79 -31.77
CA LYS A 13 7.58 6.16 -30.64
C LYS A 13 6.63 5.29 -29.81
N PRO A 14 7.15 4.29 -29.09
CA PRO A 14 6.32 3.45 -28.24
C PRO A 14 5.65 4.22 -27.10
N PHE A 15 4.39 3.86 -26.84
CA PHE A 15 3.51 4.47 -25.84
C PHE A 15 3.64 3.75 -24.50
N TYR A 16 3.95 4.47 -23.43
CA TYR A 16 3.99 3.85 -22.10
C TYR A 16 2.57 3.66 -21.57
N ILE A 17 2.24 2.45 -21.14
CA ILE A 17 0.91 2.12 -20.60
C ILE A 17 1.05 1.54 -19.20
N ARG A 18 0.27 2.07 -18.26
CA ARG A 18 0.09 1.51 -16.91
C ARG A 18 -1.36 1.12 -16.72
N LEU A 19 -1.60 -0.14 -16.37
CA LEU A 19 -2.88 -0.60 -15.84
C LEU A 19 -2.83 -0.52 -14.33
N HIS A 20 -3.61 0.38 -13.74
CA HIS A 20 -3.61 0.61 -12.30
C HIS A 20 -4.96 0.24 -11.69
N SER A 21 -5.03 -0.88 -11.00
CA SER A 21 -6.21 -1.26 -10.21
C SER A 21 -6.27 -0.43 -8.94
N SER A 22 -7.40 0.24 -8.71
CA SER A 22 -7.65 1.12 -7.56
C SER A 22 -7.41 0.45 -6.22
N CYS A 23 -6.81 1.17 -5.28
CA CYS A 23 -6.59 0.72 -3.90
C CYS A 23 -6.87 1.85 -2.90
N VAL A 24 -8.10 1.95 -2.39
CA VAL A 24 -8.56 3.03 -1.51
C VAL A 24 -7.73 3.16 -0.24
N THR A 25 -7.36 2.02 0.38
CA THR A 25 -6.60 2.02 1.63
C THR A 25 -5.20 2.59 1.45
N SER A 26 -4.54 2.32 0.32
CA SER A 26 -3.19 2.81 0.09
C SER A 26 -3.20 4.22 -0.52
N GLU A 27 -4.05 4.46 -1.50
CA GLU A 27 -4.00 5.68 -2.31
C GLU A 27 -4.72 6.85 -1.65
N THR A 28 -5.85 6.59 -1.00
CA THR A 28 -6.63 7.62 -0.31
C THR A 28 -6.20 7.73 1.14
N LEU A 29 -6.10 6.61 1.85
CA LEU A 29 -5.76 6.63 3.27
C LEU A 29 -4.26 6.63 3.54
N ARG A 30 -3.38 6.41 2.55
CA ARG A 30 -1.91 6.31 2.77
C ARG A 30 -1.50 5.12 3.65
N GLY A 31 -2.28 4.04 3.55
CA GLY A 31 -1.95 2.74 4.11
C GLY A 31 -0.62 2.20 3.58
N SER A 32 0.18 1.62 4.47
CA SER A 32 1.52 1.07 4.22
C SER A 32 1.56 -0.45 4.18
N ASP A 33 0.40 -1.12 4.21
CA ASP A 33 0.24 -2.59 4.18
C ASP A 33 0.39 -3.19 2.77
N CYS A 34 0.45 -2.34 1.75
CA CYS A 34 0.74 -2.71 0.36
C CYS A 34 1.58 -1.63 -0.34
N ASP A 35 1.91 -1.84 -1.62
CA ASP A 35 2.72 -0.95 -2.45
C ASP A 35 1.92 -0.12 -3.46
N CYS A 36 0.59 -0.17 -3.41
CA CYS A 36 -0.27 0.41 -4.46
C CYS A 36 -0.07 1.91 -4.70
N VAL A 37 0.07 2.72 -3.65
CA VAL A 37 0.31 4.16 -3.82
C VAL A 37 1.69 4.47 -4.42
N GLN A 38 2.72 3.70 -4.05
CA GLN A 38 4.07 3.83 -4.60
C GLN A 38 4.05 3.46 -6.09
N GLN A 39 3.33 2.40 -6.44
CA GLN A 39 3.10 1.97 -7.81
C GLN A 39 2.35 3.02 -8.65
N LEU A 40 1.33 3.67 -8.08
CA LEU A 40 0.60 4.75 -8.75
C LEU A 40 1.52 5.93 -9.05
N GLU A 41 2.16 6.47 -8.00
CA GLU A 41 3.04 7.64 -8.10
C GLU A 41 4.26 7.36 -8.99
N GLY A 42 4.84 6.17 -8.87
CA GLY A 42 5.95 5.72 -9.71
C GLY A 42 5.59 5.60 -11.18
N ALA A 43 4.42 5.05 -11.50
CA ALA A 43 3.96 4.98 -12.88
C ALA A 43 3.70 6.38 -13.47
N ILE A 44 3.10 7.28 -12.70
CA ILE A 44 2.93 8.69 -13.09
C ILE A 44 4.29 9.32 -13.37
N LYS A 45 5.28 9.11 -12.50
CA LYS A 45 6.65 9.62 -12.68
C LYS A 45 7.30 9.09 -13.96
N ILE A 46 7.26 7.77 -14.18
CA ILE A 46 7.78 7.15 -15.42
C ILE A 46 7.12 7.79 -16.64
N ILE A 47 5.78 7.80 -16.70
CA ILE A 47 5.05 8.34 -17.85
C ILE A 47 5.40 9.82 -18.08
N SER A 48 5.53 10.61 -17.01
CA SER A 48 5.93 12.01 -17.07
C SER A 48 7.35 12.19 -17.64
N GLU A 49 8.32 11.38 -17.18
CA GLU A 49 9.70 11.42 -17.67
C GLU A 49 9.81 11.03 -19.16
N ARG A 50 8.99 10.06 -19.60
CA ARG A 50 8.95 9.61 -21.00
C ARG A 50 8.18 10.56 -21.92
N LYS A 51 7.35 11.45 -21.35
CA LYS A 51 6.53 12.45 -22.06
C LYS A 51 5.60 11.85 -23.12
N HIS A 52 5.20 10.59 -22.94
CA HIS A 52 4.37 9.86 -23.89
C HIS A 52 3.81 8.57 -23.30
N GLY A 53 2.60 8.66 -22.74
CA GLY A 53 1.96 7.48 -22.20
C GLY A 53 0.59 7.75 -21.61
N ILE A 54 0.02 6.69 -21.06
CA ILE A 54 -1.30 6.63 -20.45
C ILE A 54 -1.26 5.80 -19.18
N LEU A 55 -1.93 6.31 -18.15
CA LEU A 55 -2.30 5.55 -16.97
C LEU A 55 -3.80 5.29 -17.02
N LEU A 56 -4.16 4.01 -17.04
CA LEU A 56 -5.53 3.53 -16.98
C LEU A 56 -5.85 3.18 -15.53
N TYR A 57 -6.62 4.04 -14.88
CA TYR A 57 -7.07 3.83 -13.50
C TYR A 57 -8.39 3.05 -13.53
N LEU A 58 -8.30 1.79 -13.12
CA LEU A 58 -9.37 0.77 -13.16
C LEU A 58 -9.97 0.62 -11.76
N LEU A 59 -11.28 0.82 -11.64
CA LEU A 59 -12.01 0.69 -10.36
C LEU A 59 -12.23 -0.78 -10.00
N GLN A 60 -11.16 -1.48 -9.68
CA GLN A 60 -11.12 -2.93 -9.40
C GLN A 60 -10.42 -3.21 -8.07
N GLU A 61 -10.93 -2.60 -7.01
CA GLU A 61 -10.46 -2.80 -5.64
C GLU A 61 -10.47 -4.29 -5.24
N GLY A 62 -9.52 -4.69 -4.39
CA GLY A 62 -9.46 -6.07 -3.89
C GLY A 62 -9.30 -7.10 -5.01
N ARG A 63 -8.42 -6.82 -5.98
CA ARG A 63 -8.23 -7.67 -7.18
C ARG A 63 -9.55 -7.94 -7.92
N GLY A 64 -10.42 -6.94 -8.02
CA GLY A 64 -11.74 -7.05 -8.65
C GLY A 64 -12.83 -7.68 -7.77
N ALA A 65 -12.51 -8.22 -6.59
CA ALA A 65 -13.49 -8.79 -5.67
C ALA A 65 -14.20 -7.73 -4.79
N GLY A 66 -13.73 -6.48 -4.82
CA GLY A 66 -14.33 -5.36 -4.11
C GLY A 66 -13.75 -5.12 -2.72
N TYR A 67 -14.07 -3.95 -2.17
CA TYR A 67 -13.51 -3.48 -0.89
C TYR A 67 -13.90 -4.36 0.30
N VAL A 68 -15.14 -4.84 0.36
CA VAL A 68 -15.63 -5.69 1.47
C VAL A 68 -14.83 -7.00 1.54
N VAL A 69 -14.55 -7.62 0.40
CA VAL A 69 -13.72 -8.83 0.34
C VAL A 69 -12.31 -8.53 0.82
N LYS A 70 -11.70 -7.43 0.35
CA LYS A 70 -10.39 -7.00 0.82
C LYS A 70 -10.35 -6.79 2.33
N ALA A 71 -11.33 -6.10 2.91
CA ALA A 71 -11.40 -5.86 4.34
C ALA A 71 -11.48 -7.18 5.13
N ARG A 72 -12.28 -8.15 4.65
CA ARG A 72 -12.36 -9.48 5.25
C ARG A 72 -11.07 -10.27 5.11
N ASP A 73 -10.40 -10.20 3.97
CA ASP A 73 -9.06 -10.76 3.77
C ASP A 73 -8.06 -10.18 4.77
N ARG A 74 -8.02 -8.85 4.95
CA ARG A 74 -7.15 -8.21 5.96
C ARG A 74 -7.45 -8.73 7.38
N MET A 75 -8.73 -8.84 7.75
CA MET A 75 -9.14 -9.39 9.05
C MET A 75 -8.68 -10.84 9.24
N LEU A 76 -8.87 -11.71 8.23
CA LEU A 76 -8.44 -13.10 8.28
C LEU A 76 -6.92 -13.25 8.42
N VAL A 77 -6.17 -12.49 7.61
CA VAL A 77 -4.71 -12.49 7.64
C VAL A 77 -4.19 -12.03 9.00
N GLN A 78 -4.69 -10.90 9.52
CA GLN A 78 -4.24 -10.38 10.82
C GLN A 78 -4.66 -11.24 12.00
N ALA A 79 -5.87 -11.81 11.98
CA ALA A 79 -6.30 -12.74 13.02
C ALA A 79 -5.44 -14.02 13.08
N SER A 80 -4.84 -14.40 11.95
CA SER A 80 -3.87 -15.50 11.90
C SER A 80 -2.47 -15.11 12.36
N CYS A 81 -2.23 -13.83 12.69
CA CYS A 81 -0.90 -13.25 12.86
C CYS A 81 -0.02 -13.42 11.61
N ASP A 82 -0.57 -13.11 10.44
CA ASP A 82 0.08 -13.23 9.12
C ASP A 82 0.59 -14.65 8.78
N LYS A 83 0.03 -15.68 9.42
CA LYS A 83 0.33 -17.10 9.12
C LYS A 83 -0.31 -17.57 7.81
N ILE A 84 -1.40 -16.93 7.39
CA ILE A 84 -1.99 -17.12 6.07
C ILE A 84 -1.72 -15.90 5.19
N SER A 85 -1.47 -16.15 3.93
CA SER A 85 -1.34 -15.15 2.89
C SER A 85 -2.70 -14.60 2.47
N THR A 86 -2.67 -13.49 1.73
CA THR A 86 -3.88 -12.93 1.12
C THR A 86 -4.55 -13.88 0.13
N PHE A 87 -3.78 -14.75 -0.54
CA PHE A 87 -4.33 -15.70 -1.50
C PHE A 87 -5.01 -16.88 -0.79
N GLU A 88 -4.43 -17.36 0.31
CA GLU A 88 -5.08 -18.36 1.18
C GLU A 88 -6.34 -17.80 1.83
N ALA A 89 -6.35 -16.53 2.25
CA ALA A 89 -7.55 -15.89 2.76
C ALA A 89 -8.67 -15.81 1.71
N TYR A 90 -8.34 -15.56 0.44
CA TYR A 90 -9.31 -15.61 -0.66
C TYR A 90 -9.84 -17.03 -0.87
N ASP A 91 -8.98 -18.04 -0.83
CA ASP A 91 -9.36 -19.45 -0.96
C ASP A 91 -10.29 -19.90 0.19
N ILE A 92 -9.99 -19.51 1.44
CA ILE A 92 -10.87 -19.73 2.61
C ILE A 92 -12.25 -19.09 2.40
N MET A 93 -12.33 -17.96 1.69
CA MET A 93 -13.58 -17.29 1.33
C MET A 93 -14.25 -17.89 0.08
N GLY A 94 -13.68 -18.92 -0.55
CA GLY A 94 -14.18 -19.54 -1.77
C GLY A 94 -13.98 -18.69 -3.03
N LEU A 95 -12.99 -17.80 -3.03
CA LEU A 95 -12.74 -16.83 -4.10
C LEU A 95 -11.50 -17.17 -4.93
N LYS A 96 -11.55 -16.86 -6.23
CA LYS A 96 -10.38 -16.91 -7.11
C LYS A 96 -9.28 -15.97 -6.63
N LYS A 97 -8.02 -16.30 -6.92
CA LYS A 97 -6.85 -15.45 -6.62
C LYS A 97 -6.94 -14.03 -7.19
N ASP A 98 -7.65 -13.87 -8.31
CA ASP A 98 -7.79 -12.62 -9.06
C ASP A 98 -9.13 -12.63 -9.82
N HIS A 99 -9.87 -11.52 -9.74
CA HIS A 99 -11.16 -11.29 -10.42
C HIS A 99 -11.09 -10.06 -11.33
N ARG A 100 -9.89 -9.56 -11.64
CA ARG A 100 -9.72 -8.41 -12.53
C ARG A 100 -10.03 -8.80 -13.98
N HIS A 101 -10.62 -7.84 -14.69
CA HIS A 101 -10.96 -7.98 -16.11
C HIS A 101 -10.39 -6.79 -16.88
N TYR A 102 -9.76 -7.06 -18.02
CA TYR A 102 -9.13 -6.03 -18.85
C TYR A 102 -9.80 -5.87 -20.22
N GLU A 103 -10.96 -6.49 -20.40
CA GLU A 103 -11.67 -6.57 -21.69
C GLU A 103 -12.11 -5.21 -22.24
N ASN A 104 -12.13 -4.18 -21.40
CA ASN A 104 -12.47 -2.80 -21.77
C ASN A 104 -11.27 -1.99 -22.28
N ILE A 105 -10.03 -2.50 -22.16
CA ILE A 105 -8.83 -1.75 -22.55
C ILE A 105 -8.77 -1.48 -24.06
N PRO A 106 -9.02 -2.45 -24.97
CA PRO A 106 -8.97 -2.18 -26.40
C PRO A 106 -9.94 -1.08 -26.85
N GLN A 107 -11.15 -1.04 -26.28
CA GLN A 107 -12.17 -0.04 -26.59
C GLN A 107 -11.75 1.34 -26.06
N ILE A 108 -11.11 1.40 -24.89
CA ILE A 108 -10.53 2.66 -24.40
C ILE A 108 -9.41 3.13 -25.35
N CYS A 109 -8.56 2.23 -25.83
CA CYS A 109 -7.52 2.57 -26.80
C CYS A 109 -8.09 3.06 -28.14
N ASP A 110 -9.15 2.43 -28.64
CA ASP A 110 -9.87 2.83 -29.85
C ASP A 110 -10.50 4.23 -29.71
N MET A 111 -11.22 4.47 -28.61
CA MET A 111 -11.81 5.79 -28.30
C MET A 111 -10.76 6.91 -28.22
N LEU A 112 -9.52 6.59 -27.87
CA LEU A 112 -8.39 7.52 -27.78
C LEU A 112 -7.53 7.57 -29.05
N GLY A 113 -7.85 6.77 -30.08
CA GLY A 113 -7.11 6.71 -31.35
C GLY A 113 -5.73 6.05 -31.27
N ILE A 114 -5.47 5.28 -30.21
CA ILE A 114 -4.18 4.63 -29.91
C ILE A 114 -4.22 3.10 -30.02
N ASP A 115 -5.28 2.54 -30.60
CA ASP A 115 -5.48 1.11 -30.88
C ASP A 115 -4.31 0.45 -31.63
N ASN A 116 -3.69 1.16 -32.56
CA ASN A 116 -2.55 0.71 -33.36
C ASN A 116 -1.18 1.08 -32.77
N ALA A 117 -1.12 1.62 -31.55
CA ALA A 117 0.14 2.00 -30.93
C ALA A 117 0.94 0.78 -30.45
N GLN A 118 2.26 0.90 -30.51
CA GLN A 118 3.16 -0.04 -29.82
C GLN A 118 3.28 0.36 -28.36
N PHE A 119 3.06 -0.58 -27.45
CA PHE A 119 2.99 -0.31 -26.02
C PHE A 119 4.20 -0.83 -25.25
N ILE A 120 4.69 -0.02 -24.31
CA ILE A 120 5.59 -0.43 -23.24
C ILE A 120 4.77 -0.54 -21.96
N LEU A 121 4.52 -1.77 -21.48
CA LEU A 121 3.69 -2.01 -20.31
C LEU A 121 4.50 -1.86 -19.02
N VAL A 122 4.10 -0.94 -18.15
CA VAL A 122 4.71 -0.71 -16.84
C VAL A 122 4.09 -1.66 -15.81
N THR A 123 4.67 -2.85 -15.62
CA THR A 123 4.12 -3.88 -14.71
C THR A 123 5.19 -4.86 -14.21
N ASN A 124 4.92 -5.47 -13.06
CA ASN A 124 5.63 -6.65 -12.54
C ASN A 124 4.76 -7.92 -12.56
N ASN A 125 3.50 -7.79 -13.01
CA ASN A 125 2.52 -8.86 -13.00
C ASN A 125 2.51 -9.57 -14.37
N PRO A 126 3.01 -10.82 -14.48
CA PRO A 126 2.99 -11.54 -15.76
C PRO A 126 1.56 -11.81 -16.26
N ASP A 127 0.58 -11.94 -15.37
CA ASP A 127 -0.82 -12.17 -15.75
C ASP A 127 -1.38 -10.95 -16.52
N GLU A 128 -0.96 -9.72 -16.18
CA GLU A 128 -1.31 -8.50 -16.93
C GLU A 128 -0.68 -8.49 -18.33
N VAL A 129 0.57 -8.94 -18.45
CA VAL A 129 1.26 -9.04 -19.75
C VAL A 129 0.51 -10.02 -20.66
N GLN A 130 0.13 -11.18 -20.12
CA GLN A 130 -0.60 -12.19 -20.88
C GLN A 130 -1.99 -11.68 -21.27
N ALA A 131 -2.73 -11.07 -20.35
CA ALA A 131 -4.05 -10.50 -20.64
C ALA A 131 -4.00 -9.45 -21.77
N MET A 132 -2.99 -8.59 -21.80
CA MET A 132 -2.83 -7.60 -22.88
C MET A 132 -2.53 -8.25 -24.23
N LYS A 133 -1.74 -9.33 -24.25
CA LYS A 133 -1.47 -10.09 -25.47
C LYS A 133 -2.72 -10.80 -25.98
N ASP A 134 -3.51 -11.40 -25.10
CA ASP A 134 -4.77 -12.08 -25.45
C ASP A 134 -5.80 -11.09 -26.03
N LEU A 135 -5.77 -9.85 -25.54
CA LEU A 135 -6.55 -8.72 -26.07
C LEU A 135 -5.95 -8.09 -27.34
N LYS A 136 -4.89 -8.68 -27.90
CA LYS A 136 -4.23 -8.26 -29.15
C LYS A 136 -3.61 -6.86 -29.11
N LEU A 137 -3.30 -6.33 -27.93
CA LEU A 137 -2.53 -5.08 -27.80
C LEU A 137 -1.06 -5.35 -28.12
N GLN A 138 -0.42 -4.45 -28.86
CA GLN A 138 0.98 -4.60 -29.29
C GLN A 138 1.97 -4.28 -28.16
N ILE A 139 2.10 -5.17 -27.16
CA ILE A 139 3.09 -5.03 -26.09
C ILE A 139 4.48 -5.40 -26.61
N ILE A 140 5.33 -4.41 -26.88
CA ILE A 140 6.68 -4.62 -27.44
C ILE A 140 7.74 -4.92 -26.37
N ARG A 141 7.52 -4.45 -25.13
CA ARG A 141 8.35 -4.77 -23.96
C ARG A 141 7.63 -4.38 -22.66
N THR A 142 8.17 -4.81 -21.53
CA THR A 142 7.72 -4.42 -20.19
C THR A 142 8.77 -3.55 -19.50
N GLU A 143 8.34 -2.53 -18.75
CA GLU A 143 9.18 -1.78 -17.81
C GLU A 143 8.77 -2.17 -16.39
N LYS A 144 9.73 -2.64 -15.58
CA LYS A 144 9.46 -3.03 -14.19
C LYS A 144 9.26 -1.78 -13.33
N LEU A 145 8.40 -1.90 -12.33
CA LEU A 145 8.16 -0.86 -11.35
C LEU A 145 8.11 -1.50 -9.96
N GLU A 146 9.24 -1.54 -9.26
CA GLU A 146 9.33 -2.14 -7.93
C GLU A 146 9.91 -1.14 -6.93
N PHE A 147 9.56 -1.32 -5.66
CA PHE A 147 10.02 -0.49 -4.55
C PHE A 147 10.57 -1.39 -3.45
N GLU A 148 11.35 -0.81 -2.55
CA GLU A 148 11.84 -1.52 -1.37
C GLU A 148 10.67 -1.91 -0.45
N SER A 149 10.75 -3.12 0.08
CA SER A 149 9.81 -3.59 1.10
C SER A 149 10.01 -2.82 2.40
N SER A 150 8.92 -2.65 3.15
CA SER A 150 8.94 -2.19 4.53
C SER A 150 8.49 -3.32 5.46
N PRO A 151 8.72 -3.22 6.77
CA PRO A 151 8.19 -4.19 7.73
C PRO A 151 6.67 -4.40 7.67
N PHE A 152 5.91 -3.46 7.09
CA PHE A 152 4.43 -3.50 7.09
C PHE A 152 3.83 -4.13 5.84
N ASN A 153 4.59 -4.19 4.73
CA ASN A 153 4.13 -4.77 3.48
C ASN A 153 4.99 -5.96 3.00
N VAL A 154 6.06 -6.32 3.72
CA VAL A 154 6.91 -7.45 3.34
C VAL A 154 6.12 -8.75 3.20
N ALA A 155 5.19 -9.06 4.12
CA ALA A 155 4.33 -10.24 4.02
C ALA A 155 3.45 -10.21 2.75
N TYR A 156 2.88 -9.04 2.45
CA TYR A 156 2.08 -8.83 1.25
C TYR A 156 2.90 -9.00 -0.04
N LEU A 157 4.09 -8.38 -0.12
CA LEU A 157 4.97 -8.49 -1.28
C LEU A 157 5.52 -9.91 -1.46
N SER A 158 5.83 -10.60 -0.37
CA SER A 158 6.22 -12.01 -0.39
C SER A 158 5.11 -12.90 -0.94
N SER A 159 3.85 -12.62 -0.57
CA SER A 159 2.71 -13.34 -1.15
C SER A 159 2.56 -13.09 -2.66
N LYS A 160 2.80 -11.85 -3.13
CA LYS A 160 2.82 -11.54 -4.57
C LYS A 160 3.92 -12.31 -5.29
N LEU A 161 5.13 -12.32 -4.73
CA LEU A 161 6.25 -13.07 -5.29
C LEU A 161 5.94 -14.57 -5.39
N ALA A 162 5.41 -15.18 -4.32
CA ALA A 162 5.00 -16.59 -4.30
C ALA A 162 3.89 -16.90 -5.32
N SER A 163 3.02 -15.93 -5.63
CA SER A 163 1.98 -16.06 -6.65
C SER A 163 2.47 -15.88 -8.10
N GLY A 164 3.77 -15.62 -8.30
CA GLY A 164 4.41 -15.50 -9.62
C GLY A 164 4.77 -14.08 -10.07
N HIS A 165 4.59 -13.05 -9.23
CA HIS A 165 5.00 -11.69 -9.59
C HIS A 165 6.53 -11.54 -9.63
N LEU A 166 7.03 -10.72 -10.56
CA LEU A 166 8.47 -10.51 -10.76
C LEU A 166 9.03 -9.41 -9.86
N LEU A 167 9.25 -9.70 -8.57
CA LEU A 167 9.77 -8.76 -7.56
C LEU A 167 11.18 -9.16 -7.08
N ARG A 168 12.20 -8.38 -7.43
CA ARG A 168 13.60 -8.60 -7.01
C ARG A 168 13.91 -7.99 -5.66
N SER A 169 13.40 -6.80 -5.36
CA SER A 169 13.68 -6.13 -4.09
C SER A 169 13.23 -6.97 -2.88
N THR A 170 12.10 -7.67 -3.04
CA THR A 170 11.50 -8.50 -1.97
C THR A 170 12.26 -9.81 -1.76
N SER A 171 12.80 -10.43 -2.82
CA SER A 171 13.51 -11.72 -2.71
C SER A 171 14.80 -11.64 -1.87
N HIS A 172 15.34 -10.44 -1.67
CA HIS A 172 16.55 -10.20 -0.88
C HIS A 172 16.28 -9.54 0.48
N SER A 173 15.02 -9.36 0.86
CA SER A 173 14.66 -8.66 2.09
C SER A 173 14.93 -9.54 3.32
N THR A 174 15.66 -8.98 4.29
CA THR A 174 15.88 -9.59 5.62
C THR A 174 14.89 -9.06 6.67
N LEU A 175 13.96 -8.21 6.27
CA LEU A 175 13.00 -7.56 7.16
C LEU A 175 12.03 -8.57 7.75
N ARG A 176 11.75 -8.43 9.05
CA ARG A 176 10.65 -9.14 9.70
C ARG A 176 9.37 -8.32 9.57
N GLY A 177 8.27 -9.00 9.27
CA GLY A 177 6.94 -8.40 9.26
C GLY A 177 6.55 -7.84 10.63
N LYS A 178 5.92 -6.67 10.66
CA LYS A 178 5.29 -6.10 11.86
C LYS A 178 3.83 -6.49 11.90
N LEU A 179 3.43 -7.15 12.99
CA LEU A 179 2.05 -7.56 13.23
C LEU A 179 1.17 -6.39 13.68
N ALA A 180 -0.15 -6.59 13.63
CA ALA A 180 -1.12 -5.70 14.23
C ALA A 180 -0.80 -5.46 15.73
N PRO A 181 -1.08 -4.25 16.26
CA PRO A 181 -0.73 -3.89 17.63
C PRO A 181 -1.51 -4.70 18.68
N GLU A 182 -2.66 -5.24 18.30
CA GLU A 182 -3.56 -6.03 19.14
C GLU A 182 -4.13 -7.20 18.32
N PRO A 183 -4.53 -8.31 18.97
CA PRO A 183 -5.18 -9.41 18.27
C PRO A 183 -6.46 -8.95 17.56
N VAL A 184 -6.61 -9.32 16.29
CA VAL A 184 -7.81 -9.03 15.50
C VAL A 184 -8.84 -10.14 15.71
N PRO A 185 -10.02 -9.84 16.29
CA PRO A 185 -11.04 -10.86 16.50
C PRO A 185 -11.72 -11.27 15.19
N LEU A 186 -11.93 -12.56 15.01
CA LEU A 186 -12.73 -13.08 13.90
C LEU A 186 -14.22 -13.05 14.24
N PHE A 187 -15.03 -12.61 13.28
CA PHE A 187 -16.47 -12.68 13.39
C PHE A 187 -17.15 -12.88 12.02
N LYS A 188 -18.39 -13.36 12.07
CA LYS A 188 -19.29 -13.43 10.91
C LYS A 188 -20.01 -12.10 10.76
N PRO A 189 -20.26 -11.61 9.53
CA PRO A 189 -20.96 -10.35 9.34
C PRO A 189 -22.31 -10.32 10.07
N TYR A 190 -22.64 -9.19 10.68
CA TYR A 190 -23.89 -9.01 11.44
C TYR A 190 -24.47 -7.61 11.24
N VAL A 191 -25.79 -7.49 11.39
CA VAL A 191 -26.50 -6.21 11.33
C VAL A 191 -26.19 -5.39 12.59
N VAL A 192 -25.86 -4.11 12.41
CA VAL A 192 -25.61 -3.20 13.53
C VAL A 192 -26.95 -2.86 14.19
N ARG A 193 -27.13 -3.20 15.47
CA ARG A 193 -28.43 -3.12 16.19
C ARG A 193 -29.05 -1.72 16.12
N ASP A 194 -28.25 -0.68 16.34
CA ASP A 194 -28.67 0.71 16.35
C ASP A 194 -28.57 1.40 14.96
N ALA A 195 -28.17 0.65 13.93
CA ALA A 195 -28.00 1.15 12.57
C ALA A 195 -28.41 0.06 11.56
N GLN A 196 -29.70 -0.26 11.51
CA GLN A 196 -30.25 -1.42 10.79
C GLN A 196 -29.97 -1.47 9.29
N ARG A 197 -29.51 -0.37 8.67
CA ARG A 197 -29.07 -0.32 7.25
C ARG A 197 -27.60 -0.68 7.05
N PHE A 198 -26.88 -0.97 8.13
CA PHE A 198 -25.45 -1.23 8.12
C PHE A 198 -25.17 -2.66 8.58
N ILE A 199 -24.26 -3.30 7.87
CA ILE A 199 -23.74 -4.63 8.21
C ILE A 199 -22.27 -4.44 8.54
N HIS A 200 -21.87 -4.89 9.73
CA HIS A 200 -20.47 -4.92 10.12
C HIS A 200 -19.83 -6.15 9.50
N CYS A 201 -18.95 -5.94 8.52
CA CYS A 201 -18.41 -7.01 7.67
C CYS A 201 -17.03 -7.51 8.10
N ALA A 202 -16.19 -6.62 8.62
CA ALA A 202 -14.81 -6.91 9.03
C ALA A 202 -14.29 -5.79 9.93
N SER A 203 -13.39 -6.11 10.85
CA SER A 203 -12.54 -5.12 11.52
C SER A 203 -11.07 -5.53 11.40
N TYR A 204 -10.18 -4.59 11.11
CA TYR A 204 -8.75 -4.86 11.00
C TYR A 204 -7.93 -3.59 11.24
N TYR A 205 -6.61 -3.73 11.46
CA TYR A 205 -5.71 -2.59 11.61
C TYR A 205 -5.04 -2.24 10.28
N LEU A 206 -5.19 -1.01 9.82
CA LEU A 206 -4.45 -0.47 8.69
C LEU A 206 -3.22 0.28 9.21
N SER A 207 -2.03 -0.18 8.85
CA SER A 207 -0.79 0.58 9.09
C SER A 207 -0.77 1.80 8.18
N MET A 208 -0.54 2.98 8.74
CA MET A 208 -0.64 4.25 8.05
C MET A 208 0.67 5.02 8.19
N LYS A 209 1.23 5.51 7.09
CA LYS A 209 2.44 6.34 7.19
C LYS A 209 2.15 7.61 7.99
N PRO A 210 3.07 8.08 8.85
CA PRO A 210 2.96 9.37 9.50
C PRO A 210 2.72 10.47 8.45
N ILE A 211 1.76 11.35 8.72
CA ILE A 211 1.46 12.49 7.87
C ILE A 211 1.93 13.72 8.62
N ASN A 212 2.67 14.61 7.94
CA ASN A 212 3.21 15.82 8.54
C ASN A 212 3.98 15.54 9.84
N ASP A 213 4.79 14.47 9.90
CA ASP A 213 5.57 14.10 11.08
C ASP A 213 4.75 13.92 12.37
N GLU A 214 3.46 13.64 12.25
CA GLU A 214 2.59 13.30 13.38
C GLU A 214 2.42 11.78 13.48
N ILE A 215 2.69 11.24 14.67
CA ILE A 215 2.74 9.82 14.96
C ILE A 215 1.81 9.54 16.13
N LEU A 216 0.91 8.58 15.94
CA LEU A 216 0.01 8.12 16.98
C LEU A 216 0.54 6.81 17.59
N LEU A 217 0.78 6.83 18.89
CA LEU A 217 1.23 5.68 19.67
C LEU A 217 0.10 5.13 20.54
N THR A 218 0.11 3.82 20.74
CA THR A 218 -0.60 3.16 21.84
C THR A 218 0.09 3.42 23.18
N ASP A 219 -0.61 3.14 24.28
CA ASP A 219 -0.07 3.25 25.63
C ASP A 219 1.23 2.46 25.80
N GLN A 220 1.22 1.19 25.38
CA GLN A 220 2.39 0.31 25.47
C GLN A 220 3.58 0.86 24.65
N GLN A 221 3.35 1.27 23.41
CA GLN A 221 4.41 1.83 22.55
C GLN A 221 5.01 3.11 23.14
N PHE A 222 4.18 4.01 23.68
CA PHE A 222 4.65 5.23 24.31
C PHE A 222 5.59 4.91 25.47
N HIS A 223 5.17 4.01 26.37
CA HIS A 223 5.98 3.63 27.52
C HIS A 223 7.25 2.86 27.14
N ASP A 224 7.21 2.02 26.10
CA ASP A 224 8.39 1.28 25.63
C ASP A 224 9.44 2.21 25.00
N ILE A 225 9.01 3.16 24.17
CA ILE A 225 9.89 4.12 23.51
C ILE A 225 10.55 5.06 24.53
N PHE A 226 9.78 5.59 25.47
CA PHE A 226 10.26 6.57 26.46
C PHE A 226 10.68 5.95 27.79
N LYS A 227 10.88 4.63 27.83
CA LYS A 227 11.24 3.88 29.04
C LYS A 227 12.54 4.35 29.69
N TYR A 228 13.56 4.59 28.86
CA TYR A 228 14.92 4.88 29.33
C TYR A 228 15.23 6.38 29.39
N ARG A 229 14.58 7.17 28.52
CA ARG A 229 14.69 8.63 28.49
C ARG A 229 13.27 9.20 28.38
N PRO A 230 12.87 10.08 29.32
CA PRO A 230 11.53 10.67 29.26
C PRO A 230 11.39 11.53 28.02
N ILE A 231 10.16 11.67 27.50
CA ILE A 231 9.89 12.45 26.28
C ILE A 231 10.42 13.89 26.35
N ASP A 232 10.38 14.51 27.54
CA ASP A 232 10.89 15.86 27.78
C ASP A 232 12.39 16.01 27.51
N TYR A 233 13.17 14.93 27.61
CA TYR A 233 14.58 14.93 27.22
C TYR A 233 14.71 15.31 25.74
N TYR A 234 13.94 14.66 24.86
CA TYR A 234 14.01 14.85 23.41
C TYR A 234 13.39 16.15 22.91
N ILE A 235 12.50 16.75 23.72
CA ILE A 235 11.91 18.08 23.47
C ILE A 235 12.93 19.18 23.77
N ASN A 236 13.72 19.02 24.84
CA ASN A 236 14.64 20.05 25.33
C ASN A 236 16.07 19.93 24.76
N MET A 237 16.30 19.05 23.78
CA MET A 237 17.60 18.96 23.10
C MET A 237 17.89 20.24 22.30
N PRO A 238 19.18 20.61 22.10
CA PRO A 238 19.54 21.72 21.21
C PRO A 238 19.01 21.57 19.78
N SER A 239 18.86 20.33 19.32
CA SER A 239 18.13 19.97 18.10
C SER A 239 16.99 19.02 18.48
N PRO A 240 15.80 19.55 18.81
CA PRO A 240 14.68 18.75 19.30
C PRO A 240 14.29 17.68 18.29
N CYS A 241 14.23 16.44 18.74
CA CYS A 241 13.69 15.33 17.96
C CYS A 241 12.17 15.26 18.06
N ILE A 242 11.63 15.67 19.21
CA ILE A 242 10.20 15.78 19.47
C ILE A 242 9.83 17.25 19.59
N ILE A 243 8.83 17.70 18.85
CA ILE A 243 8.36 19.09 18.85
C ILE A 243 7.25 19.30 19.88
N ARG A 244 6.30 18.37 19.95
CA ARG A 244 5.22 18.36 20.94
C ARG A 244 4.60 16.98 21.07
N TYR A 245 3.91 16.74 22.18
CA TYR A 245 3.05 15.56 22.33
C TYR A 245 1.73 15.92 23.01
N GLN A 246 0.72 15.09 22.79
CA GLN A 246 -0.61 15.24 23.37
C GLN A 246 -1.18 13.87 23.75
N SER A 247 -1.73 13.75 24.95
CA SER A 247 -2.54 12.59 25.34
C SER A 247 -3.95 12.68 24.73
N LEU A 248 -4.44 11.56 24.23
CA LEU A 248 -5.74 11.38 23.59
C LEU A 248 -6.57 10.35 24.37
N ARG A 249 -7.84 10.19 23.98
CA ARG A 249 -8.74 9.17 24.54
C ARG A 249 -8.17 7.76 24.37
N ASN A 250 -8.57 6.85 25.26
CA ASN A 250 -8.14 5.44 25.28
C ASN A 250 -6.61 5.25 25.38
N ASN A 251 -5.95 6.09 26.19
CA ASN A 251 -4.50 6.04 26.44
C ASN A 251 -3.67 6.01 25.15
N ARG A 252 -4.02 6.88 24.20
CA ARG A 252 -3.23 7.09 22.98
C ARG A 252 -2.47 8.39 23.05
N PHE A 253 -1.35 8.48 22.35
CA PHE A 253 -0.49 9.65 22.36
C PHE A 253 -0.21 10.11 20.94
N LEU A 254 -0.49 11.38 20.63
CA LEU A 254 -0.09 12.02 19.38
C LEU A 254 1.21 12.76 19.60
N ILE A 255 2.24 12.40 18.82
CA ILE A 255 3.58 12.96 18.91
C ILE A 255 3.91 13.63 17.58
N LYS A 256 4.32 14.89 17.63
CA LYS A 256 4.88 15.61 16.50
C LYS A 256 6.40 15.53 16.60
N ILE A 257 7.05 14.94 15.59
CA ILE A 257 8.50 14.85 15.50
C ILE A 257 9.09 15.89 14.53
N ASP A 258 10.39 16.08 14.61
CA ASP A 258 11.19 16.64 13.52
C ASP A 258 11.98 15.51 12.86
N SER A 259 11.53 15.08 11.69
CA SER A 259 12.10 13.94 10.97
C SER A 259 13.57 14.14 10.57
N ASN A 260 14.02 15.38 10.36
CA ASN A 260 15.41 15.65 10.00
C ASN A 260 16.32 15.55 11.21
N ASN A 261 15.92 16.13 12.34
CA ASN A 261 16.68 16.02 13.58
C ASN A 261 16.71 14.59 14.10
N LEU A 262 15.59 13.86 13.98
CA LEU A 262 15.51 12.47 14.40
C LEU A 262 16.40 11.54 13.54
N ARG A 263 16.52 11.78 12.23
CA ARG A 263 17.49 11.06 11.36
C ARG A 263 18.94 11.35 11.76
N LYS A 264 19.28 12.62 12.04
CA LYS A 264 20.63 12.97 12.53
C LYS A 264 20.91 12.33 13.89
N HIS A 265 19.91 12.24 14.77
CA HIS A 265 20.03 11.55 16.05
C HIS A 265 20.29 10.05 15.86
N GLU A 266 19.56 9.42 14.94
CA GLU A 266 19.76 8.00 14.59
C GLU A 266 21.20 7.72 14.12
N GLU A 267 21.82 8.61 13.34
CA GLU A 267 23.23 8.47 12.92
C GLU A 267 24.21 8.40 14.11
N HIS A 268 23.90 9.07 15.22
CA HIS A 268 24.75 9.12 16.42
C HIS A 268 24.34 8.10 17.49
N CYS A 269 23.07 7.69 17.51
CA CYS A 269 22.44 6.88 18.55
C CYS A 269 21.51 5.82 17.92
N GLN A 270 22.05 4.95 17.07
CA GLN A 270 21.28 3.98 16.27
C GLN A 270 20.35 3.05 17.08
N ASN A 271 20.64 2.83 18.37
CA ASN A 271 19.86 1.94 19.23
C ASN A 271 18.89 2.68 20.18
N ASP A 272 18.73 4.00 20.03
CA ASP A 272 17.77 4.76 20.82
C ASP A 272 16.34 4.44 20.34
N PRO A 273 15.44 3.93 21.20
CA PRO A 273 14.07 3.58 20.80
C PRO A 273 13.27 4.73 20.18
N VAL A 274 13.63 5.99 20.45
CA VAL A 274 12.98 7.15 19.83
C VAL A 274 13.11 7.14 18.30
N CYS A 275 14.19 6.54 17.76
CA CYS A 275 14.42 6.45 16.32
C CYS A 275 13.38 5.55 15.63
N GLU A 276 12.71 4.65 16.37
CA GLU A 276 11.59 3.86 15.85
C GLU A 276 10.47 4.77 15.33
N LEU A 277 10.32 6.00 15.83
CA LEU A 277 9.32 6.96 15.36
C LEU A 277 9.49 7.31 13.88
N LEU A 278 10.70 7.25 13.31
CA LEU A 278 10.91 7.45 11.85
C LEU A 278 10.20 6.38 11.01
N THR A 279 10.01 5.20 11.58
CA THR A 279 9.51 4.02 10.89
C THR A 279 8.20 3.49 11.45
N THR A 280 7.66 4.13 12.49
CA THR A 280 6.42 3.72 13.17
C THR A 280 5.21 4.29 12.42
N PRO A 281 4.49 3.50 11.60
CA PRO A 281 3.17 3.87 11.17
C PRO A 281 2.24 3.86 12.36
N TYR A 282 1.24 4.73 12.34
CA TYR A 282 0.12 4.57 13.25
C TYR A 282 -0.83 3.51 12.70
N TRP A 283 -1.47 2.77 13.60
CA TRP A 283 -2.47 1.77 13.22
C TRP A 283 -3.86 2.35 13.42
N PHE A 284 -4.56 2.52 12.29
CA PHE A 284 -5.96 2.89 12.27
C PHE A 284 -6.81 1.63 12.28
N LYS A 285 -7.70 1.49 13.27
CA LYS A 285 -8.66 0.39 13.27
C LYS A 285 -9.77 0.74 12.29
N VAL A 286 -9.90 -0.07 11.24
CA VAL A 286 -11.03 -0.02 10.31
C VAL A 286 -12.11 -0.90 10.93
N ASP A 287 -13.25 -0.29 11.26
CA ASP A 287 -14.47 -0.95 11.78
C ASP A 287 -15.61 -0.82 10.75
#